data_AF-A0A5E5PWI2-F1
#
_entry.id   AF-A0A5E5PWI2-F1
#
_cell.length_a   1.000
_cell.length_b   1.000
_cell.length_c   1.000
_cell.angle_alpha   90.00
_cell.angle_beta   90.00
_cell.angle_gamma   90.00
#
_symmetry.space_group_name_H-M   'P 1'
#
loop_
_entity.id
_entity.type
_entity.pdbx_description
1 polymer ?
#
loop_
_entity_poly.entity_id
_entity_poly.type
_entity_poly.pdbx_seq_one_letter_code
_entity_poly.pdbx_strand_id
1 'polypeptide(L)'
;MSKKRTKYTSAFKTKLVLELLQNESTIVQIASKHNILPQNLQNWKKTFLANAEIAMEPSKAVKEYKDELIKAQMRNERLTTLVGKVTVEKEWLAKKLKSLGSSNRKQLVDLNPSLLHASYSLSVNHQCQLLGVNRSGIYYKPKVNNTKQSIKNHITKVFEKIPIYGEKKVHQ
;
A
#
# COMPACT_ATOMS: atom_id res chain seq x y z
N MET A 1 -22.57 -14.66 39.03
CA MET A 1 -22.44 -15.92 38.27
C MET A 1 -23.07 -15.75 36.89
N SER A 2 -22.27 -15.63 35.82
CA SER A 2 -22.79 -15.47 34.45
C SER A 2 -23.44 -16.79 33.99
N LYS A 3 -24.74 -16.78 33.68
CA LYS A 3 -25.45 -17.97 33.14
C LYS A 3 -24.86 -18.32 31.77
N LYS A 4 -24.24 -19.50 31.66
CA LYS A 4 -23.73 -20.02 30.38
C LYS A 4 -24.88 -20.12 29.37
N ARG A 5 -24.68 -19.54 28.19
CA ARG A 5 -25.64 -19.57 27.07
C ARG A 5 -25.91 -21.02 26.65
N THR A 6 -27.17 -21.41 26.55
CA THR A 6 -27.57 -22.72 26.01
C THR A 6 -27.18 -22.81 24.54
N LYS A 7 -26.46 -23.88 24.17
CA LYS A 7 -26.06 -24.17 22.79
C LYS A 7 -26.93 -25.31 22.26
N TYR A 8 -27.61 -25.07 21.14
CA TYR A 8 -28.41 -26.07 20.44
C TYR A 8 -27.69 -26.51 19.16
N THR A 9 -27.70 -27.79 18.86
CA THR A 9 -27.12 -28.37 17.63
C THR A 9 -27.90 -27.93 16.40
N SER A 10 -27.24 -27.86 15.23
CA SER A 10 -27.91 -27.47 13.97
C SER A 10 -29.04 -28.43 13.61
N ALA A 11 -28.79 -29.74 13.72
CA ALA A 11 -29.78 -30.79 13.46
C ALA A 11 -31.03 -30.67 14.35
N PHE A 12 -30.87 -30.24 15.61
CA PHE A 12 -31.99 -30.02 16.51
C PHE A 12 -32.81 -28.79 16.10
N LYS A 13 -32.14 -27.69 15.73
CA LYS A 13 -32.81 -26.48 15.24
C LYS A 13 -33.58 -26.73 13.94
N THR A 14 -32.98 -27.46 12.99
CA THR A 14 -33.63 -27.76 11.71
C THR A 14 -34.84 -28.66 11.89
N LYS A 15 -34.75 -29.70 12.73
CA LYS A 15 -35.88 -30.59 13.03
C LYS A 15 -37.09 -29.81 13.57
N LEU A 16 -36.86 -28.92 14.53
CA LEU A 16 -37.92 -28.08 15.13
C LEU A 16 -38.51 -27.07 14.15
N VAL A 17 -37.69 -26.50 13.27
CA VAL A 17 -38.18 -25.57 12.23
C VAL A 17 -39.01 -26.32 11.19
N LEU A 18 -38.63 -27.55 10.82
CA LEU A 18 -39.42 -28.40 9.91
C LEU A 18 -40.75 -28.80 10.54
N GLU A 19 -40.78 -29.22 11.80
CA GLU A 19 -42.01 -29.51 12.57
C GLU A 19 -42.94 -28.28 12.62
N LEU A 20 -42.37 -27.08 12.75
CA LEU A 20 -43.12 -25.82 12.69
C LEU A 20 -43.66 -25.51 11.29
N LEU A 21 -42.92 -25.81 10.22
CA LEU A 21 -43.35 -25.58 8.84
C LEU A 21 -44.39 -26.58 8.35
N GLN A 22 -44.43 -27.78 8.94
CA GLN A 22 -45.44 -28.81 8.67
C GLN A 22 -46.81 -28.48 9.29
N ASN A 23 -46.94 -27.35 10.01
CA ASN A 23 -48.15 -26.89 10.70
C ASN A 23 -48.74 -27.88 11.73
N GLU A 24 -47.96 -28.87 12.17
CA GLU A 24 -48.43 -29.89 13.13
C GLU A 24 -48.58 -29.33 14.56
N SER A 25 -47.92 -28.21 14.88
CA SER A 25 -47.96 -27.61 16.21
C SER A 25 -47.66 -26.11 16.16
N THR A 26 -48.26 -25.35 17.08
CA THR A 26 -48.00 -23.91 17.20
C THR A 26 -46.62 -23.64 17.82
N ILE A 27 -46.06 -22.44 17.56
CA ILE A 27 -44.77 -22.00 18.10
C ILE A 27 -44.70 -22.20 19.63
N VAL A 28 -45.80 -21.91 20.33
CA VAL A 28 -45.88 -22.02 21.79
C VAL A 28 -45.85 -23.48 22.24
N GLN A 29 -46.57 -24.38 21.55
CA GLN A 29 -46.58 -25.81 21.87
C GLN A 29 -45.23 -26.48 21.65
N ILE A 30 -44.56 -26.18 20.52
CA ILE A 30 -43.21 -26.70 20.23
C ILE A 30 -42.20 -26.16 21.26
N ALA A 31 -42.32 -24.87 21.59
CA ALA A 31 -41.48 -24.23 22.58
C ALA A 31 -41.61 -24.86 23.97
N SER A 32 -42.84 -25.13 24.41
CA SER A 32 -43.12 -25.81 25.68
C SER A 32 -42.64 -27.25 25.68
N LYS A 33 -42.90 -28.02 24.62
CA LYS A 33 -42.52 -29.45 24.50
C LYS A 33 -41.00 -29.66 24.54
N HIS A 34 -40.24 -28.75 23.95
CA HIS A 34 -38.78 -28.83 23.87
C HIS A 34 -38.05 -27.90 24.85
N ASN A 35 -38.78 -27.26 25.76
CA ASN A 35 -38.26 -26.32 26.75
C ASN A 35 -37.34 -25.25 26.14
N ILE A 36 -37.79 -24.63 25.05
CA ILE A 36 -37.08 -23.55 24.35
C ILE A 36 -37.89 -22.26 24.43
N LEU A 37 -37.21 -21.11 24.37
CA LEU A 37 -37.89 -19.83 24.26
C LEU A 37 -38.58 -19.71 22.88
N PRO A 38 -39.86 -19.32 22.78
CA PRO A 38 -40.57 -19.15 21.51
C PRO A 38 -39.84 -18.23 20.51
N GLN A 39 -39.15 -17.21 21.03
CA GLN A 39 -38.35 -16.28 20.24
C GLN A 39 -37.14 -16.96 19.56
N ASN A 40 -36.54 -17.98 20.19
CA ASN A 40 -35.45 -18.74 19.57
C ASN A 40 -35.96 -19.51 18.34
N LEU A 41 -37.15 -20.11 18.44
CA LEU A 41 -37.75 -20.85 17.34
C LEU A 41 -38.14 -19.93 16.16
N GLN A 42 -38.66 -18.73 16.45
CA GLN A 42 -38.90 -17.70 15.43
C GLN A 42 -37.61 -17.26 14.72
N ASN A 43 -36.55 -17.03 15.50
CA ASN A 43 -35.24 -16.66 14.95
C ASN A 43 -34.67 -17.79 14.08
N TRP A 44 -34.78 -19.05 14.51
CA TRP A 44 -34.33 -20.20 13.71
C TRP A 44 -35.14 -20.38 12.43
N LYS A 45 -36.46 -20.18 12.46
CA LYS A 45 -37.30 -20.16 11.25
C LYS A 45 -36.83 -19.10 10.27
N LYS A 46 -36.59 -17.87 10.75
CA LYS A 46 -36.09 -16.77 9.92
C LYS A 46 -34.74 -17.10 9.28
N THR A 47 -33.80 -17.63 10.05
CA THR A 47 -32.48 -18.06 9.54
C THR A 47 -32.58 -19.22 8.55
N PHE A 48 -33.47 -20.19 8.80
CA PHE A 48 -33.67 -21.34 7.93
C PHE A 48 -34.22 -20.91 6.56
N LEU A 49 -35.25 -20.06 6.55
CA LEU A 49 -35.84 -19.55 5.30
C LEU A 49 -34.83 -18.69 4.50
N ALA A 50 -34.03 -17.86 5.17
CA ALA A 50 -32.99 -17.08 4.51
C ALA A 50 -31.88 -17.97 3.88
N ASN A 51 -31.52 -19.08 4.54
CA ASN A 51 -30.54 -20.02 4.01
C ASN A 51 -31.13 -21.04 3.03
N ALA A 52 -32.46 -21.19 2.98
CA ALA A 52 -33.13 -22.13 2.09
C ALA A 52 -32.93 -21.74 0.61
N GLU A 53 -32.93 -20.44 0.30
CA GLU A 53 -32.65 -19.93 -1.04
C GLU A 53 -31.23 -20.30 -1.51
N ILE A 54 -30.25 -20.17 -0.62
CA ILE A 54 -28.85 -20.58 -0.87
C ILE A 54 -28.75 -22.10 -1.08
N ALA A 55 -29.55 -22.88 -0.35
CA ALA A 55 -29.57 -24.34 -0.47
C ALA A 55 -30.23 -24.85 -1.76
N MET A 56 -31.12 -24.06 -2.37
CA MET A 56 -31.76 -24.39 -3.65
C MET A 56 -30.84 -24.13 -4.85
N GLU A 57 -29.96 -23.13 -4.77
CA GLU A 57 -28.98 -22.79 -5.81
C GLU A 57 -27.53 -22.86 -5.29
N PRO A 58 -27.07 -24.03 -4.81
CA PRO A 58 -25.75 -24.16 -4.18
C PRO A 58 -24.62 -23.86 -5.19
N SER A 59 -24.83 -24.20 -6.46
CA SER A 59 -23.86 -23.96 -7.54
C SER A 59 -23.62 -22.47 -7.80
N LYS A 60 -24.64 -21.62 -7.67
CA LYS A 60 -24.53 -20.18 -7.89
C LYS A 60 -23.85 -19.50 -6.71
N ALA A 61 -24.28 -19.81 -5.49
CA ALA A 61 -23.67 -19.30 -4.27
C ALA A 61 -22.18 -19.69 -4.19
N VAL A 62 -21.84 -20.95 -4.45
CA VAL A 62 -20.43 -21.42 -4.42
C VAL A 62 -19.57 -20.71 -5.48
N LYS A 63 -20.11 -20.42 -6.66
CA LYS A 63 -19.38 -19.66 -7.69
C LYS A 63 -19.13 -18.22 -7.25
N GLU A 64 -20.16 -17.52 -6.76
CA GLU A 64 -20.04 -16.15 -6.27
C GLU A 64 -19.02 -16.05 -5.12
N TYR A 65 -19.07 -16.96 -4.15
CA TYR A 65 -18.09 -17.02 -3.06
C TYR A 65 -16.66 -17.28 -3.58
N LYS A 66 -16.47 -18.17 -4.54
CA LYS A 66 -15.15 -18.42 -5.14
C LYS A 66 -14.61 -17.18 -5.87
N ASP A 67 -15.45 -16.51 -6.63
CA ASP A 67 -15.08 -15.29 -7.35
C ASP A 67 -14.72 -14.15 -6.38
N GLU A 68 -15.48 -14.00 -5.29
CA GLU A 68 -15.16 -13.05 -4.23
C GLU A 68 -13.83 -13.38 -3.54
N LEU A 69 -13.58 -14.65 -3.29
CA LEU A 69 -12.36 -15.13 -2.66
C LEU A 69 -11.14 -14.87 -3.56
N ILE A 70 -11.24 -15.14 -4.87
CA ILE A 70 -10.19 -14.83 -5.84
C ILE A 70 -9.95 -13.32 -5.91
N LYS A 71 -11.02 -12.50 -5.96
CA LYS A 71 -10.89 -11.03 -5.95
C LYS A 71 -10.22 -10.54 -4.66
N ALA A 72 -10.56 -11.12 -3.52
CA ALA A 72 -9.96 -10.78 -2.23
C ALA A 72 -8.47 -11.16 -2.19
N GLN A 73 -8.10 -12.34 -2.70
CA GLN A 73 -6.71 -12.78 -2.82
C GLN A 73 -5.89 -11.85 -3.71
N MET A 74 -6.38 -11.53 -4.91
CA MET A 74 -5.69 -10.59 -5.81
C MET A 74 -5.50 -9.20 -5.19
N ARG A 75 -6.50 -8.69 -4.45
CA ARG A 75 -6.36 -7.43 -3.71
C ARG A 75 -5.28 -7.55 -2.63
N ASN A 76 -5.24 -8.65 -1.91
CA ASN A 76 -4.28 -8.87 -0.82
C ASN A 76 -2.84 -9.00 -1.35
N GLU A 77 -2.64 -9.71 -2.46
CA GLU A 77 -1.34 -9.79 -3.15
C GLU A 77 -0.89 -8.41 -3.65
N ARG A 78 -1.79 -7.63 -4.27
CA ARG A 78 -1.50 -6.26 -4.69
C ARG A 78 -1.13 -5.35 -3.51
N LEU A 79 -1.82 -5.47 -2.38
CA LEU A 79 -1.50 -4.69 -1.19
C LEU A 79 -0.17 -5.11 -0.59
N THR A 80 0.11 -6.41 -0.50
CA THR A 80 1.37 -6.95 0.03
C THR A 80 2.57 -6.49 -0.81
N THR A 81 2.45 -6.53 -2.13
CA THR A 81 3.50 -6.04 -3.04
C THR A 81 3.72 -4.52 -2.91
N LEU A 82 2.65 -3.74 -2.79
CA LEU A 82 2.74 -2.28 -2.56
C LEU A 82 3.37 -1.95 -1.20
N VAL A 83 2.96 -2.63 -0.14
CA VAL A 83 3.51 -2.45 1.20
C VAL A 83 4.99 -2.83 1.20
N GLY A 84 5.38 -3.94 0.58
CA GLY A 84 6.78 -4.33 0.43
C GLY A 84 7.61 -3.25 -0.28
N LYS A 85 7.11 -2.75 -1.43
CA LYS A 85 7.75 -1.67 -2.18
C LYS A 85 7.95 -0.41 -1.34
N VAL A 86 6.87 0.10 -0.72
CA VAL A 86 6.90 1.34 0.09
C VAL A 86 7.79 1.19 1.32
N THR A 87 7.82 -0.01 1.94
CA THR A 87 8.67 -0.28 3.10
C THR A 87 10.15 -0.17 2.72
N VAL A 88 10.56 -0.82 1.62
CA VAL A 88 11.93 -0.73 1.11
C VAL A 88 12.32 0.71 0.75
N GLU A 89 11.44 1.45 0.06
CA GLU A 89 11.69 2.86 -0.29
C GLU A 89 11.86 3.74 0.95
N LYS A 90 10.97 3.58 1.94
CA LYS A 90 10.99 4.36 3.18
C LYS A 90 12.25 4.09 3.99
N GLU A 91 12.64 2.83 4.14
CA GLU A 91 13.84 2.46 4.92
C GLU A 91 15.12 2.93 4.23
N TRP A 92 15.19 2.84 2.89
CA TRP A 92 16.30 3.41 2.12
C TRP A 92 16.38 4.93 2.30
N LEU A 93 15.27 5.65 2.13
CA LEU A 93 15.21 7.10 2.32
C LEU A 93 15.58 7.52 3.74
N ALA A 94 15.06 6.84 4.76
CA ALA A 94 15.38 7.13 6.16
C ALA A 94 16.87 6.94 6.45
N LYS A 95 17.50 5.90 5.88
CA LYS A 95 18.95 5.67 6.01
C LYS A 95 19.77 6.78 5.34
N LYS A 96 19.37 7.22 4.14
CA LYS A 96 20.05 8.31 3.41
C LYS A 96 19.82 9.68 4.03
N LEU A 97 18.65 9.94 4.60
CA LEU A 97 18.39 11.20 5.29
C LEU A 97 19.20 11.31 6.58
N LYS A 98 19.47 10.21 7.30
CA LYS A 98 20.38 10.27 8.46
C LYS A 98 21.79 10.78 8.12
N SER A 99 22.25 10.64 6.87
CA SER A 99 23.53 11.21 6.42
C SER A 99 23.43 12.68 5.97
N LEU A 100 22.56 13.47 6.61
CA LEU A 100 22.19 14.88 6.36
C LEU A 100 23.35 15.90 6.20
N GLY A 101 24.62 15.50 6.25
CA GLY A 101 25.77 16.37 6.01
C GLY A 101 25.98 16.78 4.55
N SER A 102 25.35 16.10 3.59
CA SER A 102 25.51 16.41 2.16
C SER A 102 24.44 17.41 1.67
N SER A 103 24.83 18.67 1.47
CA SER A 103 24.01 19.70 0.81
C SER A 103 23.62 19.34 -0.64
N ASN A 104 24.27 18.34 -1.22
CA ASN A 104 24.05 17.89 -2.59
C ASN A 104 23.34 16.53 -2.65
N ARG A 105 22.05 16.53 -3.01
CA ARG A 105 21.22 15.33 -3.17
C ARG A 105 21.83 14.29 -4.11
N LYS A 106 22.67 14.70 -5.08
CA LYS A 106 23.36 13.80 -6.02
C LYS A 106 24.32 12.83 -5.33
N GLN A 107 24.90 13.21 -4.19
CA GLN A 107 25.87 12.40 -3.46
C GLN A 107 25.21 11.26 -2.66
N LEU A 108 23.89 11.30 -2.48
CA LEU A 108 23.15 10.28 -1.73
C LEU A 108 22.84 9.03 -2.57
N VAL A 109 23.04 9.10 -3.89
CA VAL A 109 22.77 8.00 -4.82
C VAL A 109 23.90 6.96 -4.76
N ASP A 110 23.53 5.71 -4.52
CA ASP A 110 24.43 4.57 -4.58
C ASP A 110 24.57 4.11 -6.03
N LEU A 111 25.71 4.40 -6.64
CA LEU A 111 26.03 4.00 -8.02
C LEU A 111 26.25 2.49 -8.17
N ASN A 112 26.66 1.80 -7.09
CA ASN A 112 26.89 0.36 -7.03
C ASN A 112 26.02 -0.29 -5.94
N PRO A 113 24.69 -0.41 -6.14
CA PRO A 113 23.76 -0.89 -5.12
C PRO A 113 24.02 -2.35 -4.68
N SER A 114 24.70 -3.15 -5.50
CA SER A 114 24.97 -4.58 -5.26
C SER A 114 25.96 -4.85 -4.12
N LEU A 115 26.80 -3.88 -3.74
CA LEU A 115 27.93 -4.11 -2.83
C LEU A 115 27.59 -3.86 -1.35
N LEU A 116 26.44 -3.27 -1.05
CA LEU A 116 26.22 -2.67 0.27
C LEU A 116 25.10 -3.27 1.11
N HIS A 117 24.12 -4.00 0.57
CA HIS A 117 23.17 -4.86 1.33
C HIS A 117 22.14 -5.46 0.35
N ALA A 118 22.06 -6.78 0.25
CA ALA A 118 21.18 -7.48 -0.71
C ALA A 118 19.67 -7.23 -0.49
N SER A 119 19.25 -6.81 0.71
CA SER A 119 17.83 -6.63 1.06
C SER A 119 17.24 -5.25 0.72
N TYR A 120 18.06 -4.23 0.42
CA TYR A 120 17.62 -2.84 0.18
C TYR A 120 18.22 -2.21 -1.08
N SER A 121 18.66 -3.05 -2.01
CA SER A 121 19.27 -2.62 -3.27
C SER A 121 18.20 -2.05 -4.21
N LEU A 122 17.92 -0.75 -4.12
CA LEU A 122 17.14 -0.02 -5.13
C LEU A 122 18.00 0.26 -6.36
N SER A 123 17.41 0.17 -7.56
CA SER A 123 18.11 0.55 -8.78
C SER A 123 18.46 2.04 -8.78
N VAL A 124 19.55 2.42 -9.44
CA VAL A 124 19.98 3.83 -9.54
C VAL A 124 18.85 4.71 -10.08
N ASN A 125 18.09 4.23 -11.09
CA ASN A 125 16.91 4.91 -11.60
C ASN A 125 15.89 5.21 -10.51
N HIS A 126 15.58 4.22 -9.69
CA HIS A 126 14.56 4.33 -8.66
C HIS A 126 15.02 5.29 -7.56
N GLN A 127 16.29 5.21 -7.16
CA GLN A 127 16.90 6.16 -6.23
C GLN A 127 16.82 7.60 -6.74
N CYS A 128 17.10 7.82 -8.04
CA CYS A 128 16.97 9.15 -8.67
C CYS A 128 15.54 9.69 -8.61
N GLN A 129 14.56 8.82 -8.89
CA GLN A 129 13.15 9.17 -8.84
C GLN A 129 12.71 9.54 -7.42
N LEU A 130 13.12 8.75 -6.42
CA LEU A 130 12.83 9.02 -5.00
C LEU A 130 13.45 10.34 -4.51
N LEU A 131 14.66 10.68 -4.96
CA LEU A 131 15.35 11.91 -4.59
C LEU A 131 14.99 13.14 -5.45
N GLY A 132 14.22 12.95 -6.53
CA GLY A 132 13.90 14.01 -7.49
C GLY A 132 15.12 14.55 -8.24
N VAL A 133 16.14 13.72 -8.48
CA VAL A 133 17.39 14.11 -9.15
C VAL A 133 17.39 13.57 -10.58
N ASN A 134 17.80 14.41 -11.55
CA ASN A 134 17.99 13.93 -12.93
C ASN A 134 19.19 12.98 -13.01
N ARG A 135 18.96 11.77 -13.53
CA ARG A 135 19.97 10.71 -13.71
C ARG A 135 21.21 11.19 -14.48
N SER A 136 21.03 11.97 -15.55
CA SER A 136 22.15 12.47 -16.36
C SER A 136 23.13 13.31 -15.54
N GLY A 137 22.61 14.06 -14.56
CA GLY A 137 23.40 14.92 -13.69
C GLY A 137 24.24 14.19 -12.65
N ILE A 138 24.06 12.87 -12.49
CA ILE A 138 24.83 12.01 -11.57
C ILE A 138 26.12 11.55 -12.25
N TYR A 139 26.04 11.17 -13.52
CA TYR A 139 27.21 10.73 -14.30
C TYR A 139 28.04 11.90 -14.84
N TYR A 140 27.51 13.12 -14.77
CA TYR A 140 28.20 14.31 -15.21
C TYR A 140 29.45 14.59 -14.36
N LYS A 141 30.61 14.58 -15.01
CA LYS A 141 31.87 15.07 -14.43
C LYS A 141 32.08 16.52 -14.86
N PRO A 142 32.18 17.49 -13.92
CA PRO A 142 32.41 18.87 -14.28
C PRO A 142 33.74 18.99 -15.03
N LYS A 143 33.67 19.54 -16.25
CA LYS A 143 34.86 19.83 -17.06
C LYS A 143 35.18 21.30 -16.93
N VAL A 144 36.32 21.61 -16.33
CA VAL A 144 36.84 22.99 -16.29
C VAL A 144 37.44 23.30 -17.65
N ASN A 145 36.97 24.39 -18.26
CA ASN A 145 37.57 24.88 -19.51
C ASN A 145 38.69 25.85 -19.16
N ASN A 146 39.94 25.38 -19.30
CA ASN A 146 41.14 26.16 -19.00
C ASN A 146 41.27 27.41 -19.87
N THR A 147 40.81 27.38 -21.14
CA THR A 147 40.87 28.56 -22.02
C THR A 147 39.89 29.63 -21.54
N LYS A 148 38.66 29.22 -21.19
CA LYS A 148 37.66 30.12 -20.58
C LYS A 148 38.19 30.76 -19.29
N GLN A 149 38.88 29.99 -18.45
CA GLN A 149 39.46 30.52 -17.22
C GLN A 149 40.62 31.50 -17.50
N SER A 150 41.48 31.18 -18.46
CA SER A 150 42.56 32.06 -18.89
C SER A 150 42.02 33.40 -19.44
N ILE A 151 40.97 33.35 -20.27
CA ILE A 151 40.29 34.54 -20.80
C ILE A 151 39.70 35.37 -19.66
N LYS A 152 38.98 34.75 -18.71
CA LYS A 152 38.46 35.46 -17.53
C LYS A 152 39.56 36.15 -16.74
N ASN A 153 40.65 35.43 -16.44
CA ASN A 153 41.78 35.98 -15.71
C ASN A 153 42.44 37.15 -16.47
N HIS A 154 42.52 37.06 -17.80
CA HIS A 154 43.07 38.13 -18.63
C HIS A 154 42.16 39.37 -18.63
N ILE A 155 40.83 39.19 -18.73
CA ILE A 155 39.86 40.28 -18.63
C ILE A 155 40.00 40.98 -17.27
N THR A 156 40.11 40.22 -16.17
CA THR A 156 40.34 40.80 -14.84
C THR A 156 41.63 41.63 -14.80
N LYS A 157 42.74 41.12 -15.38
CA LYS A 157 44.00 41.88 -15.46
C LYS A 157 43.90 43.16 -16.29
N VAL A 158 43.13 43.15 -17.38
CA VAL A 158 42.90 44.36 -18.21
C VAL A 158 42.10 45.39 -17.42
N PHE A 159 41.04 44.95 -16.73
CA PHE A 159 40.23 45.83 -15.88
C PHE A 159 41.04 46.43 -14.72
N GLU A 160 41.88 45.66 -14.04
CA GLU A 160 42.76 46.16 -12.97
C GLU A 160 43.74 47.23 -13.46
N LYS A 161 44.24 47.09 -14.70
CA LYS A 161 45.18 48.06 -15.28
C LYS A 161 44.48 49.29 -15.84
N ILE A 162 43.31 49.10 -16.48
CA ILE A 162 42.55 50.16 -17.13
C ILE A 162 41.08 49.95 -16.79
N PRO A 163 40.60 50.46 -15.64
CA PRO A 163 39.24 50.24 -15.18
C PRO A 163 38.18 50.81 -16.14
N ILE A 164 38.54 51.87 -16.86
CA ILE A 164 37.68 52.56 -17.84
C ILE A 164 37.70 51.92 -19.24
N TYR A 165 38.38 50.78 -19.41
CA TYR A 165 38.50 50.12 -20.71
C TYR A 165 37.14 49.56 -21.16
N GLY A 166 36.57 50.16 -22.21
CA GLY A 166 35.24 49.80 -22.73
C GLY A 166 34.11 50.72 -22.30
N GLU A 167 34.38 51.73 -21.47
CA GLU A 167 33.39 52.77 -21.16
C GLU A 167 33.18 53.71 -22.38
N LYS A 168 31.94 54.22 -22.53
CA LYS A 168 31.61 55.18 -23.59
C LYS A 168 32.34 56.50 -23.32
N LYS A 169 33.33 56.81 -24.14
CA LYS A 169 34.06 58.08 -24.06
C LYS A 169 33.22 59.20 -24.69
N VAL A 170 32.91 60.21 -23.90
CA VAL A 170 32.32 61.46 -24.41
C VAL A 170 33.46 62.22 -25.09
N HIS A 171 33.31 62.47 -26.39
CA HIS A 171 34.24 63.31 -27.16
C HIS A 171 33.66 64.73 -27.19
N GLN A 172 34.48 65.73 -26.85
CA GLN A 172 34.13 67.15 -26.98
C GLN A 172 34.35 67.63 -28.41
#